data_AF-A0A550H0V4-F1
#
_entry.id   AF-A0A550H0V4-F1
#
_cell.length_a   1.000
_cell.length_b   1.000
_cell.length_c   1.000
_cell.angle_alpha   90.00
_cell.angle_beta   90.00
_cell.angle_gamma   90.00
#
_symmetry.space_group_name_H-M   'P 1'
#
loop_
_entity.id
_entity.type
_entity.pdbx_description
1 polymer ?
#
loop_
_entity_poly.entity_id
_entity_poly.type
_entity_poly.pdbx_seq_one_letter_code
_entity_poly.pdbx_strand_id
1 'polypeptide(L)' 'MFSLFPNGVPVITFKPPGSKALAEAVQKKIIDYNAIILENHGVLTVGSTIEEAGSLNELVEEAAKIQLLALSLAD' A
#
# COMPACT_ATOMS: atom_id res chain seq x y z
N MET A 1 -1.49 15.62 6.92
CA MET A 1 -1.51 14.45 6.01
C MET A 1 -0.12 13.86 5.76
N PHE A 2 0.94 14.69 5.63
CA PHE A 2 2.35 14.28 5.38
C PHE A 2 3.08 13.45 6.46
N SER A 3 2.50 13.18 7.64
CA SER A 3 3.19 12.51 8.75
C SER A 3 3.07 10.97 8.72
N LEU A 4 2.02 10.44 8.07
CA LEU A 4 1.63 9.03 8.24
C LEU A 4 2.29 8.08 7.23
N PHE A 5 2.67 8.59 6.06
CA PHE A 5 3.38 7.84 5.02
C PHE A 5 4.57 8.69 4.54
N PRO A 6 5.70 8.75 5.28
CA PRO A 6 6.80 9.66 4.98
C PRO A 6 7.35 9.47 3.56
N ASN A 7 7.36 8.24 3.06
CA ASN A 7 7.81 7.89 1.71
C ASN A 7 6.63 7.67 0.73
N GLY A 8 5.38 7.81 1.19
CA GLY A 8 4.18 7.49 0.40
C GLY A 8 3.88 6.00 0.30
N VAL A 9 3.00 5.62 -0.64
CA VAL A 9 2.56 4.24 -0.90
C VAL A 9 2.77 3.93 -2.39
N PRO A 10 3.82 3.21 -2.79
CA PRO A 10 4.12 2.94 -4.19
C PRO A 10 3.23 1.82 -4.73
N VAL A 11 2.99 1.85 -6.03
CA VAL A 11 2.33 0.76 -6.76
C VAL A 11 3.38 -0.12 -7.40
N ILE A 12 3.30 -1.44 -7.19
CA ILE A 12 4.09 -2.41 -7.95
C ILE A 12 3.26 -2.97 -9.10
N THR A 13 3.89 -3.11 -10.27
CA THR A 13 3.26 -3.73 -11.45
C THR A 13 2.86 -5.17 -11.16
N PHE A 14 1.75 -5.60 -11.74
CA PHE A 14 1.16 -6.91 -11.53
C PHE A 14 2.17 -8.04 -11.75
N LYS A 15 2.13 -8.99 -10.82
CA LYS A 15 2.77 -10.31 -10.89
C LYS A 15 1.77 -11.36 -10.41
N PRO A 16 1.80 -12.60 -10.92
CA PRO A 16 0.86 -13.63 -10.52
C PRO A 16 0.85 -13.86 -9.00
N PRO A 17 -0.33 -14.06 -8.37
CA PRO A 17 -0.44 -14.28 -6.93
C PRO A 17 0.36 -15.51 -6.50
N GLY A 18 1.05 -15.42 -5.36
CA GLY A 18 1.87 -16.51 -4.83
C GLY A 18 3.15 -16.82 -5.65
N SER A 19 3.48 -16.03 -6.68
CA SER A 19 4.69 -16.24 -7.47
C SER A 19 5.95 -15.68 -6.79
N LYS A 20 7.10 -16.29 -7.09
CA LYS A 20 8.42 -15.75 -6.68
C LYS A 20 8.66 -14.34 -7.23
N ALA A 21 8.21 -14.08 -8.46
CA ALA A 21 8.32 -12.77 -9.09
C ALA A 21 7.58 -11.68 -8.30
N LEU A 22 6.41 -12.00 -7.71
CA LEU A 22 5.71 -11.08 -6.81
C LEU A 22 6.53 -10.82 -5.54
N ALA A 23 7.01 -11.88 -4.89
CA ALA A 23 7.81 -11.76 -3.68
C ALA A 23 9.08 -10.91 -3.88
N GLU A 24 9.80 -11.11 -4.99
CA GLU A 24 10.99 -10.32 -5.34
C GLU A 24 10.65 -8.84 -5.61
N ALA A 25 9.53 -8.56 -6.27
CA ALA A 25 9.08 -7.20 -6.52
C ALA A 25 8.69 -6.48 -5.23
N VAL A 26 7.97 -7.17 -4.33
CA VAL A 26 7.62 -6.68 -2.99
C VAL A 26 8.87 -6.41 -2.16
N GLN A 27 9.79 -7.38 -2.09
CA GLN A 27 11.01 -7.28 -1.28
C GLN A 27 11.87 -6.05 -1.65
N LYS A 28 11.98 -5.72 -2.94
CA LYS A 28 12.74 -4.55 -3.42
C LYS A 28 12.14 -3.21 -2.99
N LYS A 29 10.84 -3.18 -2.67
CA LYS A 29 10.15 -1.95 -2.28
C LYS A 29 9.94 -1.88 -0.79
N ILE A 30 9.46 -2.94 -0.15
CA ILE A 30 9.06 -2.93 1.27
C ILE A 30 10.20 -2.59 2.26
N ILE A 31 11.45 -2.56 1.82
CA ILE A 31 12.59 -2.09 2.63
C ILE A 31 12.51 -0.59 2.92
N ASP A 32 12.00 0.21 1.97
CA ASP A 32 11.93 1.67 2.07
C ASP A 32 10.51 2.17 2.39
N TYR A 33 9.52 1.28 2.42
CA TYR A 33 8.10 1.61 2.55
C TYR A 33 7.39 0.64 3.48
N ASN A 34 6.44 1.13 4.27
CA ASN A 34 5.65 0.28 5.19
C ASN A 34 4.31 -0.17 4.59
N ALA A 35 3.95 0.35 3.42
CA ALA A 35 2.74 -0.02 2.68
C ALA A 35 3.03 0.04 1.19
N ILE A 36 2.50 -0.92 0.43
CA ILE A 36 2.62 -0.97 -1.03
C ILE A 36 1.27 -1.39 -1.63
N ILE A 37 0.92 -0.81 -2.78
CA ILE A 37 -0.22 -1.26 -3.57
C ILE A 37 0.29 -2.31 -4.57
N LEU A 38 -0.36 -3.45 -4.59
CA LEU A 38 -0.18 -4.50 -5.58
C LEU A 38 -1.20 -4.23 -6.70
N GLU A 39 -0.73 -3.86 -7.89
CA GLU A 39 -1.62 -3.62 -9.04
C GLU A 39 -2.55 -4.82 -9.25
N ASN A 40 -3.87 -4.58 -9.28
CA ASN A 40 -4.93 -5.58 -9.39
C ASN A 40 -4.99 -6.63 -8.26
N HIS A 41 -4.35 -6.38 -7.12
CA HIS A 41 -4.27 -7.32 -6.00
C HIS A 41 -4.58 -6.73 -4.62
N GLY A 42 -4.66 -5.41 -4.50
CA GLY A 42 -4.94 -4.74 -3.24
C GLY A 42 -3.68 -4.16 -2.61
N VAL A 43 -3.56 -4.21 -1.28
CA VAL A 43 -2.50 -3.56 -0.51
C VAL A 43 -1.78 -4.58 0.36
N LEU A 44 -0.48 -4.35 0.59
CA LEU A 44 0.33 -5.06 1.55
C LEU A 44 0.98 -4.06 2.50
N THR A 45 0.83 -4.27 3.80
CA THR A 45 1.44 -3.45 4.84
C THR A 45 2.32 -4.29 5.75
N VAL A 46 3.30 -3.64 6.37
CA VAL A 46 4.18 -4.23 7.37
C VAL A 46 4.26 -3.32 8.61
N GLY A 47 4.53 -3.93 9.75
CA GLY A 47 4.68 -3.27 11.05
C GLY A 47 5.47 -4.17 11.99
N SER A 48 5.86 -3.64 13.15
CA SER A 48 6.60 -4.42 14.17
C SER A 48 5.69 -5.46 14.82
N THR A 49 4.38 -5.23 14.80
CA THR A 49 3.34 -6.18 15.20
C THR A 49 2.25 -6.29 14.13
N ILE A 50 1.40 -7.32 14.25
CA ILE A 50 0.26 -7.51 13.36
C ILE A 50 -0.73 -6.35 13.52
N GLU A 51 -0.92 -5.85 14.75
CA GLU A 51 -1.80 -4.72 15.05
C GLU A 51 -1.29 -3.45 14.37
N GLU A 52 0.01 -3.16 14.42
CA GLU A 52 0.59 -2.01 13.72
C GLU A 52 0.39 -2.13 12.20
N ALA A 53 0.65 -3.30 11.62
CA ALA A 53 0.45 -3.54 10.20
C ALA A 53 -1.04 -3.38 9.80
N GLY A 54 -1.95 -3.87 10.65
CA GLY A 54 -3.40 -3.75 10.48
C GLY A 54 -3.89 -2.31 10.56
N SER A 55 -3.46 -1.54 11.57
CA SER A 55 -3.80 -0.11 11.69
C SER A 55 -3.28 0.69 10.50
N LEU A 56 -2.07 0.37 10.01
CA LEU A 56 -1.54 1.00 8.80
C LEU A 56 -2.38 0.65 7.57
N ASN A 57 -2.82 -0.60 7.44
CA ASN A 57 -3.69 -1.04 6.35
C ASN A 57 -5.01 -0.27 6.32
N GLU A 58 -5.69 -0.15 7.47
CA GLU A 58 -6.93 0.62 7.61
C GLU A 58 -6.74 2.08 7.21
N LEU A 59 -5.62 2.68 7.60
CA LEU A 59 -5.32 4.07 7.28
C LEU A 59 -5.07 4.28 5.78
N VAL A 60 -4.36 3.37 5.12
CA VAL A 60 -4.14 3.43 3.66
C VAL A 60 -5.49 3.35 2.94
N GLU A 61 -6.36 2.43 3.35
CA GLU A 61 -7.69 2.25 2.77
C GLU A 61 -8.56 3.52 2.96
N GLU A 62 -8.57 4.11 4.15
CA GLU A 62 -9.35 5.32 4.41
C GLU A 62 -8.83 6.51 3.58
N ALA A 63 -7.51 6.66 3.48
CA ALA A 63 -6.92 7.67 2.61
C ALA A 63 -7.27 7.45 1.13
N ALA A 64 -7.26 6.20 0.65
CA ALA A 64 -7.64 5.85 -0.71
C ALA A 64 -9.11 6.16 -1.00
N LYS A 65 -10.03 5.86 -0.07
CA LYS A 65 -11.45 6.22 -0.18
C LYS A 65 -11.65 7.72 -0.26
N ILE A 66 -10.99 8.49 0.62
CA ILE A 66 -11.07 9.95 0.60
C ILE A 66 -10.54 10.48 -0.74
N GLN A 67 -9.41 9.96 -1.23
CA GLN A 67 -8.87 10.35 -2.53
C GLN A 67 -9.83 10.03 -3.67
N LEU A 68 -10.42 8.84 -3.68
CA LEU A 68 -11.41 8.43 -4.68
C LEU A 68 -12.63 9.35 -4.68
N LEU A 69 -13.17 9.67 -3.51
CA LEU A 69 -14.31 10.59 -3.37
C LEU A 69 -13.94 12.00 -3.84
N ALA A 70 -12.77 12.51 -3.45
CA ALA A 70 -12.30 13.81 -3.89
C ALA A 70 -12.14 13.89 -5.41
N LEU A 71 -11.57 12.85 -6.04
CA LEU A 71 -11.44 12.76 -7.50
C LEU A 71 -12.79 12.61 -8.20
N SER A 72 -13.75 11.91 -7.58
CA SER A 72 -15.10 11.73 -8.15
C SER A 72 -15.95 13.01 -8.10
N LEU A 73 -15.56 13.98 -7.27
CA LEU A 73 -16.21 15.29 -7.15
C LEU A 73 -15.44 16.40 -7.88
N ALA A 74 -14.25 16.11 -8.39
CA ALA A 74 -13.46 17.04 -9.16
C ALA A 74 -13.91 16.96 -10.63
N ASP A 75 -14.61 18.01 -11.08
CA ASP A 75 -15.01 18.20 -12.48
C ASP A 75 -13.81 18.29 -13.43
#